data_AF-A0A917PPY6-F1
#
_entry.id   AF-A0A917PPY6-F1
#
_cell.length_a   1.000
_cell.length_b   1.000
_cell.length_c   1.000
_cell.angle_alpha   90.00
_cell.angle_beta   90.00
_cell.angle_gamma   90.00
#
_symmetry.space_group_name_H-M   'P 1'
#
loop_
_entity.id
_entity.type
_entity.pdbx_description
1 polymer ?
#
loop_
_entity_poly.entity_id
_entity_poly.type
_entity_poly.pdbx_seq_one_letter_code
_entity_poly.pdbx_strand_id
1 'polypeptide(L)'
;MPHHPFSTLLEGGEALLRDETVLRGWGLNDGQRRDLIAAVPNLRRLWKLVDALKLPDGPVHGDIHPKNALWDGQRIRLFDWSEASVAHPLTDIGWFVGQLARQKWPLVESDPDLARKLATTYLQALGLPGAHAEMAAAVPLALLQRAVVYDATFREWAPPRPQYVPYFLRRMLAELRMPSLS
;
A
#
# COMPACT_ATOMS: atom_id res chain seq x y z
N MET A 1 -9.26 10.06 14.80
CA MET A 1 -8.81 9.17 13.72
C MET A 1 -7.43 9.66 13.30
N PRO A 2 -6.41 8.78 13.26
CA PRO A 2 -5.07 9.16 12.78
C PRO A 2 -5.12 9.76 11.37
N HIS A 3 -4.21 10.68 11.07
CA HIS A 3 -4.04 11.25 9.72
C HIS A 3 -2.65 10.88 9.21
N HIS A 4 -2.58 10.32 8.02
CA HIS A 4 -1.35 9.96 7.32
C HIS A 4 -1.29 10.74 6.00
N PRO A 5 -0.79 12.00 6.02
CA PRO A 5 -0.84 12.86 4.85
C PRO A 5 -0.03 12.30 3.68
N PHE A 6 -0.64 12.26 2.50
CA PHE A 6 0.07 11.80 1.30
C PHE A 6 1.27 12.68 0.94
N SER A 7 1.17 13.98 1.26
CA SER A 7 2.22 14.97 1.04
C SER A 7 3.51 14.64 1.78
N THR A 8 3.43 13.99 2.95
CA THR A 8 4.58 13.60 3.78
C THR A 8 5.00 12.14 3.60
N LEU A 9 4.25 11.34 2.84
CA LEU A 9 4.51 9.90 2.68
C LEU A 9 5.92 9.64 2.13
N LEU A 10 6.31 10.35 1.06
CA LEU A 10 7.61 10.13 0.44
C LEU A 10 8.76 10.50 1.37
N GLU A 11 8.65 11.62 2.08
CA GLU A 11 9.67 12.05 3.04
C GLU A 11 9.85 11.03 4.18
N GLY A 12 8.75 10.63 4.82
CA GLY A 12 8.78 9.62 5.89
C GLY A 12 9.26 8.25 5.39
N GLY A 13 8.87 7.88 4.18
CA GLY A 13 9.37 6.67 3.52
C GLY A 13 10.87 6.73 3.27
N GLU A 14 11.39 7.80 2.65
CA GLU A 14 12.82 7.97 2.40
C GLU A 14 13.63 7.99 3.71
N ALA A 15 13.12 8.61 4.77
CA ALA A 15 13.74 8.59 6.09
C ALA A 15 13.87 7.15 6.62
N LEU A 16 12.78 6.37 6.60
CA LEU A 16 12.80 4.97 7.00
C LEU A 16 13.79 4.14 6.15
N LEU A 17 13.79 4.31 4.83
CA LEU A 17 14.64 3.53 3.93
C LEU A 17 16.14 3.85 4.05
N ARG A 18 16.49 5.04 4.57
CA ARG A 18 17.88 5.48 4.77
C ARG A 18 18.42 5.18 6.16
N ASP A 19 17.56 4.88 7.12
CA ASP A 19 17.97 4.57 8.49
C ASP A 19 18.43 3.10 8.60
N GLU A 20 19.72 2.87 8.39
CA GLU A 20 20.30 1.53 8.47
C GLU A 20 20.09 0.85 9.83
N THR A 21 20.14 1.63 10.92
CA THR A 21 19.98 1.11 12.28
C THR A 21 18.58 0.57 12.47
N VAL A 22 17.56 1.33 12.06
CA VAL A 22 16.16 0.91 12.12
C VAL A 22 15.91 -0.31 11.25
N LEU A 23 16.38 -0.31 10.00
CA LEU A 23 16.19 -1.44 9.09
C LEU A 23 16.90 -2.72 9.56
N ARG A 24 18.10 -2.61 10.15
CA ARG A 24 18.78 -3.74 10.80
C ARG A 24 18.00 -4.24 12.01
N GLY A 25 17.44 -3.32 12.81
CA GLY A 25 16.54 -3.66 13.90
C GLY A 25 15.34 -4.49 13.42
N TRP A 26 14.76 -4.14 12.28
CA TRP A 26 13.69 -4.92 11.63
C TRP A 26 14.15 -6.23 10.97
N GLY A 27 15.44 -6.58 11.07
CA GLY A 27 15.97 -7.84 10.56
C GLY A 27 16.16 -7.87 9.04
N LEU A 28 16.30 -6.70 8.38
CA LEU A 28 16.65 -6.65 6.96
C LEU A 28 18.15 -6.78 6.73
N ASN A 29 18.53 -7.71 5.85
CA ASN A 29 19.93 -7.97 5.52
C ASN A 29 20.53 -6.88 4.60
N ASP A 30 21.85 -6.91 4.43
CA ASP A 30 22.58 -5.88 3.69
C ASP A 30 22.15 -5.75 2.22
N GLY A 31 21.80 -6.87 1.57
CA GLY A 31 21.27 -6.85 0.21
C GLY A 31 19.89 -6.18 0.13
N GLN A 32 18.98 -6.54 1.03
CA GLN A 32 17.65 -5.94 1.11
C GLN A 32 17.72 -4.43 1.36
N ARG A 33 18.61 -3.96 2.24
CA ARG A 33 18.76 -2.52 2.50
C ARG A 33 19.31 -1.77 1.29
N ARG A 34 20.30 -2.33 0.59
CA ARG A 34 20.79 -1.75 -0.68
C ARG A 34 19.67 -1.66 -1.73
N ASP A 35 18.87 -2.70 -1.89
CA ASP A 35 17.74 -2.72 -2.82
C ASP A 35 16.70 -1.65 -2.46
N LEU A 36 16.40 -1.46 -1.17
CA LEU A 36 15.47 -0.44 -0.69
C LEU A 36 15.97 0.99 -0.98
N ILE A 37 17.24 1.27 -0.71
CA ILE A 37 17.83 2.59 -1.02
C ILE A 37 17.83 2.82 -2.54
N ALA A 38 18.18 1.80 -3.33
CA ALA A 38 18.16 1.87 -4.79
C ALA A 38 16.75 2.08 -5.38
N ALA A 39 15.69 1.71 -4.65
CA ALA A 39 14.30 1.89 -5.06
C ALA A 39 13.79 3.34 -4.90
N VAL A 40 14.45 4.19 -4.09
CA VAL A 40 14.01 5.56 -3.77
C VAL A 40 13.73 6.41 -5.01
N PRO A 41 14.58 6.46 -6.05
CA PRO A 41 14.30 7.26 -7.25
C PRO A 41 13.00 6.81 -7.96
N ASN A 42 12.70 5.51 -7.99
CA ASN A 42 11.47 5.01 -8.60
C ASN A 42 10.25 5.35 -7.73
N LEU A 43 10.35 5.18 -6.41
CA LEU A 43 9.28 5.59 -5.47
C LEU A 43 8.94 7.08 -5.62
N ARG A 44 9.95 7.95 -5.76
CA ARG A 44 9.74 9.38 -6.01
C ARG A 44 9.00 9.65 -7.32
N ARG A 45 9.32 8.92 -8.39
CA ARG A 45 8.61 9.03 -9.68
C ARG A 45 7.15 8.61 -9.55
N LEU A 46 6.89 7.48 -8.89
CA LEU A 46 5.53 6.98 -8.66
C LEU A 46 4.72 7.91 -7.76
N TRP A 47 5.33 8.44 -6.69
CA TRP A 47 4.69 9.42 -5.82
C TRP A 47 4.29 10.68 -6.58
N LYS A 48 5.17 11.24 -7.43
CA LYS A 48 4.83 12.40 -8.27
C LYS A 48 3.67 12.13 -9.22
N LEU A 49 3.63 10.92 -9.81
CA LEU A 49 2.56 10.51 -10.71
C LEU A 49 1.20 10.48 -9.97
N VAL A 50 1.16 9.91 -8.76
CA VAL A 50 -0.07 9.88 -7.96
C VAL A 50 -0.45 11.25 -7.41
N ASP A 51 0.52 12.03 -6.91
CA ASP A 51 0.32 13.38 -6.38
C ASP A 51 -0.21 14.36 -7.45
N ALA A 52 0.06 14.11 -8.73
CA ALA A 52 -0.48 14.90 -9.83
C ALA A 52 -2.03 14.85 -9.93
N LEU A 53 -2.67 13.82 -9.37
CA LEU A 53 -4.14 13.73 -9.32
C LEU A 53 -4.76 14.77 -8.36
N LYS A 54 -3.97 15.30 -7.41
CA LYS A 54 -4.40 16.30 -6.42
C LYS A 54 -5.70 15.93 -5.69
N LEU A 55 -5.89 14.65 -5.45
CA LEU A 55 -6.98 14.17 -4.60
C LEU A 55 -6.72 14.57 -3.15
N PRO A 56 -7.73 15.07 -2.44
CA PRO A 56 -7.59 15.31 -1.00
C PRO A 56 -7.48 13.97 -0.27
N ASP A 57 -6.77 13.98 0.86
CA ASP A 57 -6.88 12.88 1.82
C ASP A 57 -8.32 12.79 2.31
N GLY A 58 -8.79 11.57 2.55
CA GLY A 58 -10.13 11.29 3.04
C GLY A 58 -10.18 10.08 3.95
N PRO A 59 -11.37 9.72 4.47
CA PRO A 59 -11.54 8.52 5.27
C PRO A 59 -11.15 7.26 4.49
N VAL A 60 -10.26 6.46 5.05
CA VAL A 60 -9.87 5.15 4.52
C VAL A 60 -10.08 4.07 5.57
N HIS A 61 -10.28 2.81 5.13
CA HIS A 61 -10.40 1.68 6.05
C HIS A 61 -9.05 1.37 6.70
N GLY A 62 -7.96 1.54 5.96
CA GLY A 62 -6.60 1.31 6.43
C GLY A 62 -6.18 -0.14 6.36
N ASP A 63 -7.10 -1.11 6.33
CA ASP A 63 -6.83 -2.53 6.06
C ASP A 63 -7.96 -3.21 5.27
N ILE A 64 -8.31 -2.59 4.14
CA ILE A 64 -9.37 -3.11 3.28
C ILE A 64 -8.93 -4.42 2.61
N HIS A 65 -9.63 -5.51 2.93
CA HIS A 65 -9.50 -6.79 2.26
C HIS A 65 -10.76 -7.67 2.46
N PRO A 66 -10.99 -8.70 1.64
CA PRO A 66 -12.20 -9.53 1.72
C PRO A 66 -12.46 -10.22 3.04
N LYS A 67 -11.44 -10.46 3.88
CA LYS A 67 -11.68 -10.99 5.24
C LYS A 67 -12.25 -9.94 6.22
N ASN A 68 -12.27 -8.66 5.85
CA ASN A 68 -12.85 -7.53 6.59
C ASN A 68 -14.15 -7.04 5.93
N ALA A 69 -14.76 -7.88 5.08
CA ALA A 69 -16.00 -7.60 4.40
C ALA A 69 -17.00 -8.74 4.61
N LEU A 70 -18.23 -8.41 4.97
CA LEU A 70 -19.37 -9.33 5.00
C LEU A 70 -20.29 -9.03 3.82
N TRP A 71 -20.77 -10.09 3.17
CA TRP A 71 -21.76 -10.01 2.09
C TRP A 71 -23.01 -10.78 2.50
N ASP A 72 -24.16 -10.11 2.53
CA ASP A 72 -25.45 -10.72 2.89
C ASP A 72 -26.32 -11.11 1.67
N GLY A 73 -25.75 -11.06 0.46
CA GLY A 73 -26.50 -11.23 -0.79
C GLY A 73 -27.03 -9.93 -1.40
N GLN A 74 -27.02 -8.83 -0.65
CA GLN A 74 -27.49 -7.51 -1.12
C GLN A 74 -26.52 -6.37 -0.86
N ARG A 75 -25.79 -6.41 0.26
CA ARG A 75 -24.91 -5.32 0.72
C ARG A 75 -23.59 -5.84 1.25
N ILE A 76 -22.55 -5.05 1.00
CA ILE A 76 -21.23 -5.23 1.60
C ILE A 76 -21.19 -4.42 2.89
N ARG A 77 -20.77 -5.05 3.98
CA ARG A 77 -20.51 -4.39 5.27
C ARG A 77 -19.04 -4.57 5.62
N LEU A 78 -18.32 -3.45 5.74
CA LEU A 78 -16.93 -3.45 6.18
C LEU A 78 -16.89 -3.41 7.71
N PHE A 79 -15.97 -4.18 8.29
CA PHE A 79 -15.76 -4.28 9.73
C PHE A 79 -14.25 -4.31 10.04
N ASP A 80 -13.89 -4.27 11.32
CA ASP A 80 -12.51 -4.09 11.79
C ASP A 80 -11.89 -2.75 11.35
N TRP A 81 -12.47 -1.67 11.86
CA TRP A 81 -12.03 -0.30 11.61
C TRP A 81 -10.84 0.12 12.50
N SER A 82 -10.08 -0.84 13.05
CA SER A 82 -8.98 -0.56 13.98
C SER A 82 -7.83 0.23 13.32
N GLU A 83 -7.64 0.07 12.01
CA GLU A 83 -6.65 0.80 11.21
C GLU A 83 -7.24 2.00 10.44
N ALA A 84 -8.49 2.37 10.70
CA ALA A 84 -9.15 3.47 10.02
C ALA A 84 -8.39 4.79 10.25
N SER A 85 -8.12 5.50 9.16
CA SER A 85 -7.32 6.73 9.17
C SER A 85 -7.75 7.68 8.06
N VAL A 86 -7.34 8.94 8.16
CA VAL A 86 -7.44 9.89 7.05
C VAL A 86 -6.17 9.72 6.20
N ALA A 87 -6.30 9.38 4.92
CA ALA A 87 -5.16 9.17 4.02
C ALA A 87 -5.59 9.31 2.55
N HIS A 88 -4.63 9.17 1.63
CA HIS A 88 -4.91 9.21 0.19
C HIS A 88 -5.81 8.04 -0.22
N PRO A 89 -6.91 8.26 -0.98
CA PRO A 89 -7.82 7.18 -1.36
C PRO A 89 -7.15 6.08 -2.20
N LEU A 90 -6.09 6.42 -2.95
CA LEU A 90 -5.34 5.43 -3.74
C LEU A 90 -4.39 4.56 -2.90
N THR A 91 -3.99 4.96 -1.69
CA THR A 91 -3.16 4.09 -0.84
C THR A 91 -3.98 2.98 -0.17
N ASP A 92 -5.27 3.21 0.09
CA ASP A 92 -6.16 2.17 0.63
C ASP A 92 -6.57 1.15 -0.44
N ILE A 93 -7.09 1.61 -1.58
CA ILE A 93 -7.45 0.69 -2.67
C ILE A 93 -6.21 0.05 -3.32
N GLY A 94 -5.08 0.75 -3.38
CA GLY A 94 -3.83 0.21 -3.92
C GLY A 94 -3.34 -0.99 -3.10
N TRP A 95 -3.52 -0.96 -1.77
CA TRP A 95 -3.32 -2.11 -0.91
C TRP A 95 -4.22 -3.29 -1.31
N PHE A 96 -5.52 -3.04 -1.49
CA PHE A 96 -6.48 -4.09 -1.85
C PHE A 96 -6.17 -4.72 -3.23
N VAL A 97 -5.98 -3.89 -4.25
CA VAL A 97 -5.66 -4.33 -5.63
C VAL A 97 -4.36 -5.14 -5.63
N GLY A 98 -3.32 -4.64 -4.96
CA GLY A 98 -2.05 -5.34 -4.82
C GLY A 98 -2.17 -6.67 -4.07
N GLN A 99 -3.15 -6.83 -3.18
CA GLN A 99 -3.44 -8.11 -2.52
C GLN A 99 -4.09 -9.09 -3.48
N LEU A 100 -5.13 -8.67 -4.20
CA LEU A 100 -5.84 -9.54 -5.15
C LEU A 100 -4.90 -10.15 -6.19
N ALA A 101 -3.98 -9.35 -6.75
CA ALA A 101 -3.03 -9.82 -7.75
C ALA A 101 -2.08 -10.94 -7.28
N ARG A 102 -1.98 -11.19 -5.97
CA ARG A 102 -1.05 -12.18 -5.39
C ARG A 102 -1.73 -13.31 -4.61
N GLN A 103 -3.02 -13.20 -4.35
CA GLN A 103 -3.78 -14.22 -3.63
C GLN A 103 -4.18 -15.34 -4.58
N LYS A 104 -4.01 -16.59 -4.14
CA LYS A 104 -4.52 -17.78 -4.83
C LYS A 104 -5.93 -18.09 -4.36
N TRP A 105 -6.84 -17.13 -4.52
CA TRP A 105 -8.24 -17.36 -4.23
C TRP A 105 -8.93 -17.94 -5.47
N PRO A 106 -9.84 -18.93 -5.31
CA PRO A 106 -10.54 -19.51 -6.46
C PRO A 106 -11.18 -18.46 -7.36
N LEU A 107 -11.67 -17.36 -6.78
CA LEU A 107 -12.23 -16.24 -7.53
C LEU A 107 -11.20 -15.53 -8.42
N VAL A 108 -9.99 -15.25 -7.91
CA VAL A 108 -8.91 -14.63 -8.69
C VAL A 108 -8.42 -15.57 -9.79
N GLU A 109 -8.37 -16.88 -9.52
CA GLU A 109 -8.00 -17.89 -10.51
C GLU A 109 -9.06 -18.00 -11.63
N SER A 110 -10.34 -17.87 -11.27
CA SER A 110 -11.46 -17.90 -12.23
C SER A 110 -11.63 -16.61 -13.03
N ASP A 111 -11.12 -15.48 -12.51
CA ASP A 111 -11.18 -14.18 -13.17
C ASP A 111 -9.82 -13.44 -13.03
N PRO A 112 -8.85 -13.73 -13.92
CA PRO A 112 -7.54 -13.10 -13.89
C PRO A 112 -7.56 -11.56 -14.00
N ASP A 113 -8.66 -11.00 -14.53
CA ASP A 113 -8.86 -9.56 -14.70
C ASP A 113 -9.53 -8.88 -13.49
N LEU A 114 -9.85 -9.63 -12.43
CA LEU A 114 -10.62 -9.13 -11.29
C LEU A 114 -10.00 -7.88 -10.66
N ALA A 115 -8.67 -7.88 -10.46
CA ALA A 115 -7.96 -6.73 -9.89
C ALA A 115 -8.08 -5.48 -10.79
N ARG A 116 -7.99 -5.65 -12.11
CA ARG A 116 -8.14 -4.58 -13.11
C ARG A 116 -9.58 -4.06 -13.18
N LYS A 117 -10.57 -4.95 -13.10
CA LYS A 117 -12.00 -4.60 -13.05
C LYS A 117 -12.30 -3.78 -11.79
N LEU A 118 -11.84 -4.23 -10.63
CA LEU A 118 -12.00 -3.51 -9.36
C LEU A 118 -11.35 -2.12 -9.43
N ALA A 119 -10.11 -2.03 -9.90
CA ALA A 119 -9.42 -0.75 -10.09
C ALA A 119 -10.22 0.18 -11.00
N THR A 120 -10.72 -0.32 -12.13
CA THR A 120 -11.52 0.46 -13.09
C THR A 120 -12.81 0.99 -12.44
N THR A 121 -13.56 0.14 -11.74
CA THR A 121 -14.79 0.55 -11.06
C THR A 121 -14.54 1.57 -9.97
N TYR A 122 -13.47 1.40 -9.19
CA TYR A 122 -13.09 2.36 -8.15
C TYR A 122 -12.71 3.72 -8.74
N LEU A 123 -11.89 3.74 -9.79
CA LEU A 123 -11.50 4.97 -10.49
C LEU A 123 -12.70 5.68 -11.11
N GLN A 124 -13.65 4.94 -11.69
CA GLN A 124 -14.91 5.51 -12.18
C GLN A 124 -15.71 6.17 -11.05
N ALA A 125 -15.83 5.51 -9.90
CA ALA A 125 -16.53 6.06 -8.73
C ALA A 125 -15.84 7.30 -8.15
N LEU A 126 -14.51 7.40 -8.27
CA LEU A 126 -13.73 8.59 -7.90
C LEU A 126 -13.79 9.72 -8.95
N GLY A 127 -14.43 9.52 -10.10
CA GLY A 127 -14.44 10.51 -11.18
C GLY A 127 -13.12 10.61 -11.95
N LEU A 128 -12.30 9.56 -11.92
CA LEU A 128 -10.99 9.48 -12.60
C LEU A 128 -10.94 8.33 -13.64
N PRO A 129 -11.88 8.26 -14.61
CA PRO A 129 -11.83 7.22 -15.63
C PRO A 129 -10.57 7.38 -16.49
N GLY A 130 -9.60 6.47 -16.34
CA GLY A 130 -8.33 6.49 -17.08
C GLY A 130 -7.07 6.63 -16.22
N ALA A 131 -7.21 6.87 -14.90
CA ALA A 131 -6.07 6.99 -13.98
C ALA A 131 -5.46 5.63 -13.56
N HIS A 132 -5.41 4.67 -14.50
CA HIS A 132 -4.94 3.30 -14.24
C HIS A 132 -3.43 3.26 -13.96
N ALA A 133 -2.65 4.13 -14.60
CA ALA A 133 -1.22 4.23 -14.37
C ALA A 133 -0.92 4.74 -12.95
N GLU A 134 -1.68 5.71 -12.48
CA GLU A 134 -1.64 6.27 -11.13
C GLU A 134 -2.09 5.23 -10.10
N MET A 135 -3.16 4.46 -10.40
CA MET A 135 -3.58 3.34 -9.55
C MET A 135 -2.47 2.28 -9.41
N ALA A 136 -1.84 1.89 -10.52
CA ALA A 136 -0.73 0.95 -10.49
C ALA A 136 0.47 1.50 -9.69
N ALA A 137 0.77 2.80 -9.86
CA ALA A 137 1.80 3.49 -9.10
C ALA A 137 1.50 3.59 -7.60
N ALA A 138 0.22 3.62 -7.21
CA ALA A 138 -0.20 3.69 -5.83
C ALA A 138 0.04 2.38 -5.06
N VAL A 139 0.12 1.22 -5.71
CA VAL A 139 0.34 -0.07 -5.05
C VAL A 139 1.64 -0.12 -4.21
N PRO A 140 2.84 0.17 -4.77
CA PRO A 140 4.05 0.22 -3.96
C PRO A 140 4.04 1.34 -2.92
N LEU A 141 3.36 2.46 -3.19
CA LEU A 141 3.22 3.57 -2.23
C LEU A 141 2.32 3.18 -1.04
N ALA A 142 1.26 2.40 -1.27
CA ALA A 142 0.43 1.83 -0.21
C ALA A 142 1.25 0.94 0.73
N LEU A 143 2.11 0.09 0.15
CA LEU A 143 3.01 -0.77 0.94
C LEU A 143 4.04 0.05 1.73
N LEU A 144 4.59 1.12 1.14
CA LEU A 144 5.46 2.06 1.83
C LEU A 144 4.73 2.74 3.00
N GLN A 145 3.50 3.21 2.80
CA GLN A 145 2.69 3.84 3.85
C GLN A 145 2.50 2.89 5.03
N ARG A 146 2.13 1.63 4.77
CA ARG A 146 2.00 0.62 5.84
C ARG A 146 3.32 0.40 6.58
N ALA A 147 4.43 0.29 5.85
CA ALA A 147 5.74 0.13 6.49
C ALA A 147 6.09 1.31 7.41
N VAL A 148 5.83 2.55 6.98
CA VAL A 148 6.06 3.77 7.79
C VAL A 148 5.15 3.80 9.02
N VAL A 149 3.85 3.51 8.86
CA VAL A 149 2.88 3.49 9.97
C VAL A 149 3.24 2.43 11.00
N TYR A 150 3.62 1.23 10.55
CA TYR A 150 3.99 0.15 11.46
C TYR A 150 5.36 0.33 12.09
N ASP A 151 6.32 0.97 11.42
CA ASP A 151 7.57 1.36 12.06
C ASP A 151 7.29 2.31 13.21
N ALA A 152 6.53 3.38 12.96
CA ALA A 152 6.16 4.37 13.98
C ALA A 152 5.43 3.73 15.17
N THR A 153 4.55 2.75 14.90
CA THR A 153 3.75 2.08 15.94
C THR A 153 4.58 1.10 16.77
N PHE A 154 5.48 0.33 16.14
CA PHE A 154 6.07 -0.86 16.75
C PHE A 154 7.58 -0.80 16.95
N ARG A 155 8.27 0.28 16.53
CA ARG A 155 9.74 0.35 16.65
C ARG A 155 10.25 0.18 18.08
N GLU A 156 9.56 0.79 19.05
CA GLU A 156 9.93 0.76 20.48
C GLU A 156 9.36 -0.47 21.20
N TRP A 157 8.67 -1.36 20.50
CA TRP A 157 8.04 -2.51 21.14
C TRP A 157 9.08 -3.56 21.52
N ALA A 158 8.95 -4.13 22.72
CA ALA A 158 9.87 -5.15 23.20
C ALA A 158 9.82 -6.41 22.29
N PRO A 159 10.94 -7.10 22.06
CA PRO A 159 10.95 -8.34 21.29
C PRO A 159 10.06 -9.44 21.90
N PRO A 160 9.45 -10.31 21.08
CA PRO A 160 9.49 -10.31 19.62
C PRO A 160 8.55 -9.26 19.00
N ARG A 161 9.05 -8.52 18.02
CA ARG A 161 8.23 -7.54 17.27
C ARG A 161 7.47 -8.22 16.12
N PRO A 162 6.27 -7.72 15.78
CA PRO A 162 5.56 -8.17 14.57
C PRO A 162 6.42 -7.97 13.32
N GLN A 163 6.30 -8.90 12.36
CA GLN A 163 7.09 -8.88 11.12
C GLN A 163 6.46 -7.98 10.03
N TYR A 164 5.60 -7.03 10.41
CA TYR A 164 4.85 -6.18 9.48
C TYR A 164 5.77 -5.31 8.62
N VAL A 165 6.66 -4.52 9.24
CA VAL A 165 7.58 -3.63 8.51
C VAL A 165 8.41 -4.38 7.47
N PRO A 166 9.18 -5.45 7.81
CA PRO A 166 9.95 -6.17 6.81
C PRO A 166 9.07 -6.89 5.77
N TYR A 167 7.85 -7.32 6.13
CA TYR A 167 6.90 -7.88 5.17
C TYR A 167 6.50 -6.85 4.09
N PHE A 168 6.07 -5.65 4.49
CA PHE A 168 5.63 -4.62 3.56
C PHE A 168 6.77 -4.09 2.69
N LEU A 169 7.96 -3.90 3.26
CA LEU A 169 9.13 -3.44 2.49
C LEU A 169 9.59 -4.46 1.44
N ARG A 170 9.61 -5.75 1.77
CA ARG A 170 9.92 -6.82 0.80
C ARG A 170 8.87 -6.90 -0.30
N ARG A 171 7.60 -6.75 0.06
CA ARG A 171 6.50 -6.76 -0.91
C ARG A 171 6.56 -5.54 -1.83
N MET A 172 6.85 -4.36 -1.29
CA MET A 172 7.07 -3.14 -2.08
C MET A 172 8.16 -3.35 -3.12
N LEU A 173 9.31 -3.92 -2.74
CA LEU A 173 10.38 -4.25 -3.69
C LEU A 173 9.93 -5.24 -4.77
N ALA A 174 9.10 -6.22 -4.42
CA ALA A 174 8.54 -7.15 -5.39
C ALA A 174 7.63 -6.44 -6.41
N GLU A 175 6.77 -5.53 -5.95
CA GLU A 175 5.90 -4.73 -6.84
C GLU A 175 6.70 -3.84 -7.79
N LEU A 176 7.77 -3.20 -7.30
CA LEU A 176 8.64 -2.36 -8.13
C LEU A 176 9.41 -3.12 -9.21
N ARG A 177 9.53 -4.45 -9.08
CA ARG A 177 10.21 -5.34 -10.04
C ARG A 177 9.25 -5.94 -11.07
N MET A 178 7.95 -5.89 -10.83
CA MET A 178 6.97 -6.39 -11.78
C MET A 178 6.77 -5.36 -12.90
N PRO A 179 6.61 -5.81 -14.17
CA PRO A 179 6.15 -4.92 -15.22
C PRO A 179 4.79 -4.33 -14.82
N SER A 180 4.64 -3.01 -14.96
CA SER A 180 3.41 -2.30 -14.64
C SER A 180 2.20 -2.97 -15.30
N LEU A 181 1.10 -3.09 -14.56
CA LEU A 181 -0.21 -3.49 -15.08
C LEU A 181 -0.69 -2.44 -16.10
N SER A 182 -0.19 -2.53 -17.33
CA SER A 182 -0.61 -1.73 -18.49
C SER A 182 -1.83 -2.35 -19.15
#